data_AF-A0A2G9V3C5-F1
#
_entry.id   AF-A0A2G9V3C5-F1
#
_cell.length_a   1.000
_cell.length_b   1.000
_cell.length_c   1.000
_cell.angle_alpha   90.00
_cell.angle_beta   90.00
_cell.angle_gamma   90.00
#
_symmetry.space_group_name_H-M   'P 1'
#
loop_
_entity.id
_entity.type
_entity.pdbx_description
1 polymer ?
#
loop_
_entity_poly.entity_id
_entity_poly.type
_entity_poly.pdbx_seq_one_letter_code
_entity_poly.pdbx_strand_id
1 'polypeptide(L)'
;MELSCLAVVAYTPCNDTKYASGELARLLVEAQLPSVQLFRFASKGLSQGQDNFTVITAGSDHQTTSKIHSIYVEGRTSAPDLRFLMQLLDDVTPPFSSATVVEFGGFDGENIRSSYQARQSH
;
A
#
# COMPACT_ATOMS: atom_id res chain seq x y z
N MET A 1 -9.88 11.50 -16.01
CA MET A 1 -8.62 11.23 -15.28
C MET A 1 -8.63 9.75 -14.95
N GLU A 2 -7.70 8.96 -15.48
CA GLU A 2 -7.61 7.53 -15.14
C GLU A 2 -6.70 7.38 -13.92
N LEU A 3 -7.30 7.47 -12.73
CA LEU A 3 -6.60 7.19 -11.48
C LEU A 3 -6.58 5.68 -11.25
N SER A 4 -5.43 5.03 -11.47
CA SER A 4 -5.27 3.60 -11.21
C SER A 4 -5.44 3.28 -9.73
N CYS A 5 -4.69 3.96 -8.85
CA CYS A 5 -4.81 3.80 -7.41
C CYS A 5 -4.27 5.03 -6.65
N LEU A 6 -4.93 5.36 -5.55
CA LEU A 6 -4.53 6.29 -4.51
C LEU A 6 -4.78 5.59 -3.16
N ALA A 7 -3.83 5.71 -2.25
CA ALA A 7 -4.02 5.29 -0.87
C ALA A 7 -3.50 6.34 0.11
N VAL A 8 -4.30 6.61 1.14
CA VAL A 8 -3.96 7.50 2.25
C VAL A 8 -4.00 6.68 3.53
N VAL A 9 -2.87 6.57 4.23
CA VAL A 9 -2.76 5.90 5.53
C VAL A 9 -2.54 6.97 6.59
N ALA A 10 -3.51 7.13 7.49
CA ALA A 10 -3.51 8.18 8.48
C ALA A 10 -3.57 7.60 9.90
N TYR A 11 -2.78 8.15 10.81
CA TYR A 11 -2.91 7.89 12.25
C TYR A 11 -4.12 8.65 12.79
N THR A 12 -5.10 7.92 13.31
CA THR A 12 -6.40 8.44 13.75
C THR A 12 -6.79 7.91 15.14
N PRO A 13 -6.04 8.27 16.20
CA PRO A 13 -6.21 7.69 17.53
C PRO A 13 -7.52 8.11 18.22
N CYS A 14 -8.09 9.26 17.88
CA CYS A 14 -9.22 9.86 18.57
C CYS A 14 -10.37 10.23 17.62
N ASN A 15 -11.52 10.60 18.19
CA ASN A 15 -12.74 10.91 17.43
C ASN A 15 -12.52 12.06 16.42
N ASP A 16 -11.80 13.11 16.80
CA ASP A 16 -11.55 14.26 15.92
C ASP A 16 -10.77 13.84 14.66
N THR A 17 -9.71 13.05 14.84
CA THR A 17 -8.92 12.53 13.71
C THR A 17 -9.70 11.52 12.87
N LYS A 18 -10.60 10.74 13.46
CA LYS A 18 -11.50 9.80 12.76
C LYS A 18 -12.59 10.54 11.98
N TYR A 19 -13.05 11.67 12.49
CA TYR A 19 -13.98 12.57 11.80
C TYR A 19 -13.28 13.23 10.61
N ALA A 20 -12.08 13.80 10.82
CA ALA A 20 -11.29 14.42 9.76
C ALA A 20 -10.95 13.44 8.62
N SER A 21 -10.62 12.19 8.93
CA SER A 21 -10.39 11.17 7.89
C SER A 21 -11.67 10.79 7.13
N GLY A 22 -12.83 10.82 7.79
CA GLY A 22 -14.13 10.68 7.15
C GLY A 22 -14.43 11.82 6.18
N GLU A 23 -14.19 13.07 6.61
CA GLU A 23 -14.34 14.25 5.76
C GLU A 23 -13.38 14.22 4.56
N LEU A 24 -12.14 13.76 4.75
CA LEU A 24 -11.21 13.56 3.65
C LEU A 24 -11.76 12.56 2.62
N ALA A 25 -12.28 11.41 3.05
CA ALA A 25 -12.89 10.45 2.14
C ALA A 25 -14.10 11.05 1.40
N ARG A 26 -14.94 11.83 2.09
CA ARG A 26 -16.06 12.56 1.47
C ARG A 26 -15.57 13.52 0.39
N LEU A 27 -14.52 14.29 0.65
CA LEU A 27 -13.93 15.21 -0.32
C LEU A 27 -13.38 14.49 -1.56
N LEU A 28 -12.78 13.29 -1.39
CA LEU A 28 -12.32 12.48 -2.52
C LEU A 28 -13.49 12.00 -3.40
N VAL A 29 -14.63 11.64 -2.78
CA VAL A 29 -15.87 11.31 -3.50
C VAL A 29 -16.40 12.52 -4.26
N GLU A 30 -16.43 13.69 -3.63
CA GLU A 30 -16.89 14.94 -4.26
C GLU A 30 -15.99 15.39 -5.42
N ALA A 31 -14.69 15.09 -5.32
CA ALA A 31 -13.73 15.25 -6.42
C ALA A 31 -13.87 14.17 -7.51
N GLN A 32 -14.89 13.29 -7.43
CA GLN A 32 -15.23 12.25 -8.39
C GLN A 32 -14.11 11.22 -8.60
N LEU A 33 -13.34 10.93 -7.54
CA LEU A 33 -12.41 9.81 -7.60
C LEU A 33 -13.18 8.47 -7.66
N PRO A 34 -12.72 7.51 -8.47
CA PRO A 34 -13.38 6.21 -8.60
C PRO A 34 -13.25 5.39 -7.31
N SER A 35 -14.33 4.68 -6.96
CA SER A 35 -14.34 3.60 -5.96
C SER A 35 -13.66 3.93 -4.62
N VAL A 36 -13.96 5.11 -4.06
CA VAL A 36 -13.43 5.52 -2.74
C VAL A 36 -13.93 4.59 -1.64
N GLN A 37 -13.02 4.08 -0.82
CA GLN A 37 -13.30 3.23 0.34
C GLN A 37 -12.52 3.73 1.56
N LEU A 38 -13.10 3.60 2.74
CA LEU A 38 -12.48 3.95 4.02
C LEU A 38 -12.52 2.74 4.95
N PHE A 39 -11.35 2.37 5.45
CA PHE A 39 -11.15 1.28 6.40
C PHE A 39 -10.50 1.81 7.66
N ARG A 40 -10.94 1.30 8.82
CA ARG A 40 -10.33 1.60 10.12
C ARG A 40 -9.78 0.31 10.70
N PHE A 41 -8.62 0.40 11.32
CA PHE A 41 -8.01 -0.74 11.99
C PHE A 41 -7.22 -0.33 13.22
N ALA A 42 -7.10 -1.28 14.14
CA ALA A 42 -6.23 -1.19 15.32
C ALA A 42 -4.89 -1.87 15.01
N SER A 43 -3.76 -1.20 15.27
CA SER A 43 -2.44 -1.80 15.11
C SER A 43 -2.25 -3.06 15.96
N LYS A 44 -1.30 -3.94 15.60
CA LYS A 44 -0.94 -5.11 16.42
C LYS A 44 -0.65 -4.69 17.87
N GLY A 45 -1.16 -5.47 18.82
CA GLY A 45 -1.06 -5.18 20.26
C GLY A 45 -2.24 -4.39 20.84
N LEU A 46 -3.13 -3.84 20.01
CA LEU A 46 -4.38 -3.21 20.45
C LEU A 46 -5.58 -4.14 20.27
N SER A 47 -6.63 -3.93 21.07
CA SER A 47 -7.87 -4.69 20.96
C SER A 47 -8.73 -4.22 19.78
N GLN A 48 -9.59 -5.11 19.27
CA GLN A 48 -10.59 -4.75 18.27
C GLN A 48 -11.52 -3.66 18.82
N GLY A 49 -11.77 -2.61 18.04
CA GLY A 49 -12.51 -1.41 18.48
C GLY A 49 -11.64 -0.28 19.04
N GLN A 50 -10.33 -0.51 19.24
CA GLN A 50 -9.34 0.54 19.52
C GLN A 50 -8.64 1.00 18.24
N ASP A 51 -9.42 1.19 17.18
CA ASP A 51 -8.86 1.60 15.89
C ASP A 51 -8.13 2.92 16.05
N ASN A 52 -6.88 2.92 15.60
CA ASN A 52 -5.95 4.03 15.70
C ASN A 52 -5.37 4.42 14.34
N PHE A 53 -5.72 3.71 13.28
CA PHE A 53 -5.38 4.05 11.91
C PHE A 53 -6.60 4.02 10.99
N THR A 54 -6.53 4.81 9.93
CA THR A 54 -7.48 4.83 8.83
C THR A 54 -6.73 4.68 7.51
N VAL A 55 -7.23 3.82 6.64
CA VAL A 55 -6.77 3.64 5.25
C VAL A 55 -7.90 4.07 4.35
N ILE A 56 -7.64 5.04 3.47
CA ILE A 56 -8.57 5.47 2.42
C ILE A 56 -7.96 5.03 1.10
N THR A 57 -8.71 4.27 0.29
CA THR A 57 -8.30 3.88 -1.06
C THR A 57 -9.24 4.46 -2.09
N ALA A 58 -8.74 4.81 -3.26
CA ALA A 58 -9.53 5.21 -4.41
C ALA A 58 -8.81 4.77 -5.68
N GLY A 59 -9.52 4.46 -6.76
CA GLY A 59 -8.90 3.99 -8.00
C GLY A 59 -9.77 3.00 -8.76
N SER A 60 -9.50 2.87 -10.06
CA SER A 60 -10.15 1.86 -10.91
C SER A 60 -9.51 0.48 -10.81
N ASP A 61 -8.28 0.37 -10.29
CA ASP A 61 -7.59 -0.90 -10.11
C ASP A 61 -7.97 -1.56 -8.78
N HIS A 62 -9.00 -2.40 -8.84
CA HIS A 62 -9.49 -3.15 -7.68
C HIS A 62 -8.49 -4.17 -7.12
N GLN A 63 -7.55 -4.67 -7.93
CA GLN A 63 -6.54 -5.61 -7.45
C GLN A 63 -5.55 -4.88 -6.56
N THR A 64 -5.04 -3.73 -7.01
CA THR A 64 -4.13 -2.91 -6.22
C THR A 64 -4.79 -2.39 -4.93
N THR A 65 -6.04 -1.89 -4.99
CA THR A 65 -6.73 -1.45 -3.77
C THR A 65 -6.95 -2.60 -2.77
N SER A 66 -7.25 -3.81 -3.26
CA SER A 66 -7.42 -4.99 -2.40
C SER A 66 -6.12 -5.43 -1.74
N LYS A 67 -4.98 -5.33 -2.45
CA LYS A 67 -3.65 -5.58 -1.87
C LYS A 67 -3.35 -4.59 -0.75
N ILE A 68 -3.63 -3.31 -0.96
CA ILE A 68 -3.44 -2.27 0.06
C ILE A 68 -4.27 -2.57 1.31
N HIS A 69 -5.54 -2.98 1.12
CA HIS A 69 -6.37 -3.45 2.23
C HIS A 69 -5.71 -4.61 2.99
N SER A 70 -5.26 -5.65 2.28
CA SER A 70 -4.63 -6.81 2.93
C SER A 70 -3.34 -6.44 3.68
N ILE A 71 -2.49 -5.59 3.09
CA ILE A 71 -1.22 -5.17 3.70
C ILE A 71 -1.42 -4.38 5.00
N TYR A 72 -2.29 -3.37 4.97
CA TYR A 72 -2.44 -2.43 6.08
C TYR A 72 -3.54 -2.85 7.07
N VAL A 73 -4.73 -3.19 6.56
CA VAL A 73 -5.92 -3.45 7.38
C VAL A 73 -5.87 -4.85 7.97
N GLU A 74 -5.73 -5.88 7.14
CA GLU A 74 -5.62 -7.27 7.62
C GLU A 74 -4.27 -7.51 8.31
N GLY A 75 -3.19 -6.95 7.75
CA GLY A 75 -1.86 -6.96 8.37
C GLY A 75 -1.78 -6.18 9.68
N ARG A 76 -2.75 -5.31 9.97
CA ARG A 76 -2.85 -4.45 11.17
C ARG A 76 -1.56 -3.69 11.46
N THR A 77 -0.95 -3.13 10.42
CA THR A 77 0.34 -2.43 10.51
C THR A 77 0.30 -1.12 9.75
N SER A 78 0.88 -0.07 10.34
CA SER A 78 1.11 1.22 9.68
C SER A 78 2.49 1.30 9.01
N ALA A 79 3.37 0.36 9.33
CA ALA A 79 4.70 0.22 8.76
C ALA A 79 4.82 -1.21 8.22
N PRO A 80 4.19 -1.52 7.08
CA PRO A 80 4.35 -2.83 6.47
C PRO A 80 5.81 -3.03 6.04
N ASP A 81 6.23 -4.28 6.04
CA ASP A 81 7.51 -4.65 5.47
C ASP A 81 7.55 -4.26 3.98
N LEU A 82 8.66 -3.68 3.53
CA LEU A 82 8.85 -3.26 2.14
C LEU A 82 8.57 -4.39 1.16
N ARG A 83 8.80 -5.64 1.57
CA ARG A 83 8.54 -6.86 0.79
C ARG A 83 7.07 -7.01 0.41
N PHE A 84 6.15 -6.60 1.27
CA PHE A 84 4.71 -6.58 0.94
C PHE A 84 4.36 -5.41 0.03
N LEU A 85 5.03 -4.26 0.17
CA LEU A 85 4.82 -3.12 -0.72
C LEU A 85 5.32 -3.37 -2.15
N MET A 86 6.34 -4.23 -2.33
CA MET A 86 6.78 -4.66 -3.66
C MET A 86 5.68 -5.35 -4.46
N GLN A 87 4.70 -5.99 -3.79
CA GLN A 87 3.55 -6.60 -4.46
C GLN A 87 2.63 -5.58 -5.14
N LEU A 88 2.79 -4.28 -4.84
CA LEU A 88 2.09 -3.19 -5.53
C LEU A 88 2.77 -2.79 -6.85
N LEU A 89 4.02 -3.22 -7.06
CA LEU A 89 4.79 -2.94 -8.28
C LEU A 89 4.85 -4.16 -9.21
N ASP A 90 4.78 -5.37 -8.65
CA ASP A 90 4.82 -6.62 -9.40
C ASP A 90 3.92 -7.68 -8.74
N ASP A 91 2.97 -8.21 -9.52
CA ASP A 91 2.02 -9.24 -9.10
C ASP A 91 2.67 -10.61 -8.91
N VAL A 92 3.83 -10.85 -9.52
CA VAL A 92 4.49 -12.16 -9.58
C VAL A 92 5.45 -12.35 -8.40
N THR A 93 5.82 -11.27 -7.71
CA THR A 93 6.73 -11.35 -6.55
C THR A 93 6.00 -11.97 -5.36
N PRO A 94 6.31 -13.23 -4.96
CA PRO A 94 5.70 -13.83 -3.78
C PRO A 94 6.10 -13.02 -2.53
N PRO A 95 5.29 -13.02 -1.45
CA PRO A 95 5.71 -12.41 -0.19
C PRO A 95 7.01 -13.09 0.24
N PHE A 96 8.13 -12.36 0.18
CA PHE A 96 9.43 -12.88 0.53
C PHE A 96 9.37 -13.52 1.93
N SER A 97 9.71 -14.80 2.02
CA SER A 97 9.75 -15.50 3.31
C SER A 97 10.72 -14.77 4.27
N SER A 98 10.48 -14.82 5.58
CA SER A 98 11.37 -14.23 6.60
C SER A 98 12.79 -14.81 6.58
N ALA A 99 13.01 -15.95 5.91
CA ALA A 99 14.33 -16.56 5.72
C ALA A 99 15.07 -16.05 4.48
N THR A 100 14.45 -15.22 3.64
CA THR A 100 15.12 -14.62 2.49
C THR A 100 15.85 -13.38 2.96
N VAL A 101 17.14 -13.53 3.26
CA VAL A 101 18.06 -12.40 3.34
C VAL A 101 18.08 -11.78 1.95
N VAL A 102 17.36 -10.67 1.77
CA VAL A 102 17.52 -9.82 0.59
C VAL A 102 18.77 -9.00 0.88
N GLU A 103 19.93 -9.56 0.53
CA GLU A 103 21.13 -8.74 0.38
C GLU A 103 20.82 -7.78 -0.77
N PHE A 104 20.56 -6.51 -0.45
CA PHE A 104 20.79 -5.44 -1.41
C PHE A 104 22.30 -5.34 -1.62
N GLY A 105 22.87 -6.32 -2.31
CA GLY A 105 24.16 -6.17 -2.96
C GLY A 105 24.01 -4.95 -3.85
N GLY A 106 24.79 -3.91 -3.56
CA GLY A 106 24.60 -2.57 -4.11
C GLY A 106 24.36 -2.53 -5.62
N PHE A 107 23.81 -1.40 -6.07
CA PHE A 107 23.52 -1.13 -7.47
C PHE A 107 24.79 -1.21 -8.34
N ASP A 108 25.09 -2.39 -8.87
CA ASP A 108 26.13 -2.58 -9.88
C ASP A 108 25.58 -2.15 -11.25
N GLY A 109 25.74 -0.86 -11.52
CA GLY A 109 25.25 -0.22 -12.73
C GLY A 109 25.85 -0.79 -14.02
N GLU A 110 27.04 -1.39 -13.96
CA GLU A 110 27.66 -2.04 -15.12
C GLU A 110 26.92 -3.33 -15.49
N ASN A 111 26.53 -4.12 -14.49
CA ASN A 111 25.83 -5.39 -14.69
C ASN A 111 24.39 -5.21 -15.19
N ILE A 112 23.68 -4.18 -14.71
CA ILE A 112 22.35 -3.84 -15.23
C ILE A 112 22.43 -3.33 -16.68
N ARG A 113 23.44 -2.50 -16.99
CA ARG A 113 23.62 -1.96 -18.35
C ARG A 113 23.95 -3.06 -19.36
N SER A 114 24.83 -4.00 -19.01
CA SER A 114 25.16 -5.14 -19.87
C SER A 114 23.97 -6.08 -20.07
N SER A 115 23.20 -6.35 -19.02
CA SER A 115 21.98 -7.18 -19.08
C SER A 115 20.89 -6.56 -19.97
N TYR A 116 20.74 -5.23 -19.93
CA TYR A 116 19.78 -4.51 -20.77
C TYR A 116 20.21 -4.50 -22.24
N GLN A 117 21.50 -4.26 -22.52
CA GLN A 117 22.04 -4.29 -23.88
C GLN A 117 21.95 -5.69 -24.52
N ALA A 118 22.20 -6.75 -23.75
CA ALA A 118 22.10 -8.12 -24.24
C ALA A 118 20.67 -8.49 -24.69
N ARG A 119 19.64 -7.86 -24.11
CA ARG A 119 18.23 -8.06 -24.48
C ARG A 119 17.76 -7.24 -25.68
N GLN A 120 18.56 -6.26 -26.14
CA GLN A 120 18.27 -5.49 -27.36
C GLN A 120 18.85 -6.13 -28.63
N SER A 121 19.67 -7.17 -28.48
CA SER A 121 20.30 -7.92 -29.58
C SER A 121 19.52 -9.17 -30.03
N HIS A 122 18.25 -9.31 -29.61
CA HIS A 122 17.26 -10.27 -30.12
C HIS A 122 15.99 -9.53 -30.51
#